data_AF-A0A945STE6-F1
#
_entry.id   AF-A0A945STE6-F1
#
_cell.length_a   1.000
_cell.length_b   1.000
_cell.length_c   1.000
_cell.angle_alpha   90.00
_cell.angle_beta   90.00
_cell.angle_gamma   90.00
#
_symmetry.space_group_name_H-M   'P 1'
#
loop_
_entity.id
_entity.type
_entity.pdbx_description
1 polymer ?
#
loop_
_entity_poly.entity_id
_entity_poly.type
_entity_poly.pdbx_seq_one_letter_code
_entity_poly.pdbx_strand_id
1 'polypeptide(L)'
;GEFSIHHEAVVHGSGANNAPRPRIGLSIHYIAPHVHQVKLEEAAAATLVRGVDTHGHWREDPEPASDFDPACMAALDATYGAYLTGTGKF
;
A
#
# COMPACT_ATOMS: atom_id res chain seq x y z
N GLY A 1 -11.95 6.74 -15.19
CA GLY A 1 -11.27 6.04 -14.08
C GLY A 1 -11.48 4.56 -14.25
N GLU A 2 -10.94 4.00 -15.33
CA GLU A 2 -10.92 2.56 -15.54
C GLU A 2 -9.87 1.94 -14.61
N PHE A 3 -9.96 0.64 -14.38
CA PHE A 3 -8.97 -0.09 -13.59
C PHE A 3 -8.67 -1.45 -14.24
N SER A 4 -7.53 -2.00 -13.86
CA SER A 4 -7.19 -3.40 -14.09
C SER A 4 -6.92 -4.07 -12.75
N ILE A 5 -7.13 -5.39 -12.69
CA ILE A 5 -6.74 -6.20 -11.55
C ILE A 5 -5.72 -7.21 -12.06
N HIS A 6 -4.61 -7.32 -11.36
CA HIS A 6 -3.61 -8.35 -11.60
C HIS A 6 -3.07 -8.86 -10.27
N HIS A 7 -2.56 -10.08 -10.29
CA HIS A 7 -1.82 -10.63 -9.17
C HIS A 7 -0.42 -10.00 -9.13
N GLU A 8 0.12 -9.72 -7.94
CA GLU A 8 1.43 -9.06 -7.76
C GLU A 8 2.58 -9.77 -8.47
N ALA A 9 2.49 -11.10 -8.62
CA ALA A 9 3.49 -11.92 -9.32
C ALA A 9 3.35 -11.94 -10.86
N VAL A 10 2.37 -11.24 -11.45
CA VAL A 10 2.25 -11.16 -12.91
C VAL A 10 3.43 -10.36 -13.46
N VAL A 11 4.12 -10.90 -14.47
CA VAL A 11 5.18 -10.15 -15.15
C VAL A 11 4.55 -8.96 -15.88
N HIS A 12 4.90 -7.75 -15.47
CA HIS A 12 4.36 -6.52 -16.04
C HIS A 12 5.41 -5.42 -16.16
N GLY A 13 5.17 -4.49 -17.07
CA GLY A 13 6.00 -3.32 -17.30
C GLY A 13 5.21 -2.20 -17.96
N SER A 14 5.77 -1.00 -17.99
CA SER A 14 5.13 0.14 -18.61
C SER A 14 6.05 0.79 -19.64
N GLY A 15 5.56 0.97 -20.86
CA GLY A 15 6.30 1.66 -21.91
C GLY A 15 6.49 3.15 -21.62
N ALA A 16 7.41 3.77 -22.37
CA ALA A 16 7.70 5.20 -22.28
C ALA A 16 6.43 6.05 -22.50
N ASN A 17 6.31 7.13 -21.73
CA ASN A 17 5.25 8.10 -21.92
C ASN A 17 5.66 9.13 -22.97
N ASN A 18 5.08 9.07 -24.17
CA ASN A 18 5.33 10.00 -25.27
C ASN A 18 4.33 11.16 -25.34
N ALA A 19 3.42 11.28 -24.37
CA ALA A 19 2.44 12.36 -24.34
C ALA A 19 3.05 13.65 -23.76
N PRO A 20 2.52 14.85 -24.10
CA PRO A 20 2.96 16.12 -23.53
C PRO A 20 2.50 16.32 -22.07
N ARG A 21 1.96 15.28 -21.43
CA ARG A 21 1.40 15.33 -20.07
C ARG A 21 1.74 14.06 -19.28
N PRO A 22 1.78 14.12 -17.94
CA PRO A 22 2.02 12.94 -17.11
C PRO A 22 0.94 11.86 -17.27
N ARG A 23 1.35 10.60 -17.14
CA ARG A 23 0.46 9.44 -16.92
C ARG A 23 0.53 9.07 -15.45
N ILE A 24 -0.57 9.24 -14.72
CA ILE A 24 -0.67 8.94 -13.29
C ILE A 24 -1.53 7.68 -13.14
N GLY A 25 -1.01 6.67 -12.45
CA GLY A 25 -1.74 5.48 -12.05
C GLY A 25 -1.79 5.39 -10.53
N LEU A 26 -2.92 4.92 -10.00
CA LEU A 26 -3.08 4.61 -8.58
C LEU A 26 -3.13 3.09 -8.43
N SER A 27 -2.22 2.53 -7.64
CA SER A 27 -2.25 1.11 -7.28
C SER A 27 -2.85 0.94 -5.89
N ILE A 28 -3.73 -0.05 -5.74
CA ILE A 28 -4.33 -0.45 -4.46
C ILE A 28 -4.14 -1.96 -4.35
N HIS A 29 -3.50 -2.41 -3.28
CA HIS A 29 -3.24 -3.83 -3.06
C HIS A 29 -4.28 -4.38 -2.08
N TYR A 30 -4.96 -5.45 -2.47
CA TYR A 30 -5.90 -6.17 -1.60
C TYR A 30 -5.26 -7.46 -1.13
N ILE A 31 -5.42 -7.74 0.15
CA ILE A 31 -4.92 -8.95 0.81
C ILE A 31 -6.00 -9.54 1.69
N ALA A 32 -5.95 -10.86 1.88
CA ALA A 32 -6.83 -11.54 2.83
C ALA A 32 -6.19 -11.51 4.23
N PRO A 33 -6.99 -11.55 5.32
CA PRO A 33 -6.46 -11.47 6.70
C PRO A 33 -5.42 -12.53 7.08
N HIS A 34 -5.46 -13.71 6.44
CA HIS A 34 -4.48 -14.77 6.71
C HIS A 34 -3.10 -14.50 6.10
N VAL A 35 -2.98 -13.55 5.17
CA VAL A 35 -1.69 -13.11 4.62
C VAL A 35 -0.96 -12.32 5.70
N HIS A 36 0.35 -12.49 5.81
CA HIS A 36 1.22 -11.67 6.65
C HIS A 36 2.46 -11.31 5.85
N GLN A 37 3.09 -10.21 6.25
CA GLN A 37 4.32 -9.74 5.64
C GLN A 37 5.54 -10.20 6.44
N VAL A 38 6.64 -10.51 5.75
CA VAL A 38 7.78 -11.23 6.35
C VAL A 38 9.03 -10.38 6.53
N LYS A 39 8.99 -9.08 6.18
CA LYS A 39 10.19 -8.23 6.07
C LYS A 39 10.16 -6.96 6.92
N LEU A 40 8.98 -6.40 7.12
CA LEU A 40 8.73 -5.08 7.69
C LEU A 40 7.70 -5.18 8.82
N GLU A 41 7.61 -6.27 9.58
CA GLU A 41 6.47 -6.61 10.45
C GLU A 41 5.97 -5.43 11.32
N GLU A 42 6.89 -4.64 11.86
CA GLU A 42 6.63 -3.41 12.62
C GLU A 42 5.98 -2.25 11.83
N ALA A 43 5.79 -2.39 10.53
CA ALA A 43 5.10 -1.48 9.62
C ALA A 43 3.93 -2.16 8.89
N ALA A 44 3.54 -3.38 9.29
CA ALA A 44 2.35 -4.06 8.76
C ALA A 44 1.08 -3.33 9.22
N ALA A 45 0.54 -2.46 8.37
CA ALA A 45 -0.78 -1.86 8.57
C ALA A 45 -1.63 -2.00 7.31
N ALA A 46 -2.95 -2.13 7.52
CA ALA A 46 -3.93 -2.22 6.46
C ALA A 46 -5.30 -1.74 6.95
N THR A 47 -6.12 -1.28 6.01
CA THR A 47 -7.53 -0.95 6.26
C THR A 47 -8.42 -2.17 5.98
N LEU A 48 -9.22 -2.60 6.96
CA LEU A 48 -10.22 -3.65 6.76
C LEU A 48 -11.41 -3.12 5.93
N VAL A 49 -11.45 -3.46 4.65
CA VAL A 49 -12.52 -2.99 3.74
C VAL A 49 -13.71 -3.96 3.61
N ARG A 50 -13.56 -5.22 4.02
CA ARG A 50 -14.63 -6.23 3.94
C ARG A 50 -14.41 -7.39 4.91
N GLY A 51 -15.48 -7.85 5.55
CA GLY A 51 -15.47 -9.04 6.40
C GLY A 51 -14.99 -8.73 7.81
N VAL A 52 -14.23 -9.66 8.40
CA VAL A 52 -13.67 -9.57 9.75
C VAL A 52 -12.23 -10.09 9.71
N ASP A 53 -11.31 -9.41 10.38
CA ASP A 53 -9.96 -9.93 10.64
C ASP A 53 -9.96 -10.80 11.91
N THR A 54 -9.54 -12.05 11.77
CA THR A 54 -9.39 -13.02 12.87
C THR A 54 -7.94 -13.45 13.09
N HIS A 55 -6.99 -12.89 12.36
CA HIS A 55 -5.57 -13.27 12.39
C HIS A 55 -4.71 -12.20 13.08
N GLY A 56 -5.05 -10.91 12.92
CA GLY A 56 -4.33 -9.83 13.58
C GLY A 56 -2.90 -9.62 13.08
N HIS A 57 -2.60 -10.05 11.86
CA HIS A 57 -1.30 -9.86 11.22
C HIS A 57 -1.05 -8.41 10.77
N TRP A 58 -2.11 -7.61 10.65
CA TRP A 58 -2.06 -6.23 10.19
C TRP A 58 -2.62 -5.34 11.28
N ARG A 59 -1.89 -4.27 11.63
CA ARG A 59 -2.44 -3.21 12.45
C ARG A 59 -3.43 -2.38 11.62
N GLU A 60 -4.33 -1.71 12.30
CA GLU A 60 -5.27 -0.80 11.66
C GLU A 60 -4.55 0.45 11.15
N ASP A 61 -4.76 0.78 9.88
CA ASP A 61 -4.34 2.06 9.33
C ASP A 61 -5.13 3.21 9.97
N PRO A 62 -4.51 4.38 10.23
CA PRO A 62 -5.26 5.53 10.69
C PRO A 62 -6.23 6.02 9.61
N GLU A 63 -7.49 6.27 9.99
CA GLU A 63 -8.49 6.86 9.10
C GLU A 63 -8.34 8.39 9.09
N PRO A 64 -8.18 9.03 7.92
CA PRO A 64 -8.01 10.49 7.85
C PRO A 64 -9.33 11.22 8.14
N ALA A 65 -9.31 12.15 9.10
CA ALA A 65 -10.47 12.99 9.42
C ALA A 65 -10.62 14.19 8.48
N SER A 66 -9.54 14.56 7.77
CA SER A 66 -9.51 15.63 6.78
C SER A 66 -8.42 15.37 5.74
N ASP A 67 -8.45 16.12 4.64
CA ASP A 67 -7.33 16.17 3.71
C ASP A 67 -6.05 16.56 4.47
N PHE A 68 -4.97 15.82 4.22
CA PHE A 68 -3.67 15.99 4.88
C PHE A 68 -3.73 15.89 6.42
N ASP A 69 -4.61 15.04 6.95
CA ASP A 69 -4.67 14.75 8.37
C ASP A 69 -3.24 14.51 8.96
N PRO A 70 -2.81 15.28 9.97
CA PRO A 70 -1.45 15.20 10.47
C PRO A 70 -1.04 13.82 10.99
N ALA A 71 -1.97 13.05 11.56
CA ALA A 71 -1.67 11.71 12.07
C ALA A 71 -1.46 10.72 10.92
N CYS A 72 -2.30 10.79 9.88
CA CYS A 72 -2.15 9.97 8.68
C CYS A 72 -0.89 10.32 7.89
N MET A 73 -0.57 11.61 7.77
CA MET A 73 0.67 12.07 7.13
C MET A 73 1.92 11.58 7.88
N ALA A 74 1.90 11.63 9.22
CA ALA A 74 2.99 11.09 10.04
C ALA A 74 3.14 9.56 9.87
N ALA A 75 2.04 8.82 9.79
CA ALA A 75 2.05 7.37 9.54
C ALA A 75 2.59 7.03 8.13
N LEU A 76 2.23 7.83 7.12
CA LEU A 76 2.76 7.73 5.76
C LEU A 76 4.28 7.96 5.76
N ASP A 77 4.76 9.03 6.39
CA ASP A 77 6.18 9.36 6.47
C ASP A 77 6.98 8.25 7.17
N ALA A 78 6.46 7.69 8.27
CA ALA A 78 7.09 6.59 8.99
C ALA A 78 7.18 5.32 8.13
N THR A 79 6.08 4.92 7.48
CA THR A 79 6.01 3.75 6.61
C THR A 79 6.92 3.90 5.40
N TYR A 80 6.88 5.07 4.75
CA TYR A 80 7.72 5.36 3.59
C TYR A 80 9.20 5.42 3.97
N GLY A 81 9.51 5.99 5.14
CA GLY A 81 10.86 5.96 5.72
C GLY A 81 11.39 4.54 5.90
N ALA A 82 10.60 3.65 6.50
CA ALA A 82 10.95 2.24 6.69
C ALA A 82 11.12 1.49 5.35
N TYR A 83 10.28 1.78 4.36
CA TYR A 83 10.42 1.22 3.02
C TYR A 83 11.73 1.64 2.34
N LEU A 84 12.13 2.91 2.49
CA LEU A 84 13.34 3.44 1.88
C LEU A 84 14.63 2.88 2.49
N THR A 85 14.63 2.58 3.80
CA THR A 85 15.82 2.13 4.57
C THR A 85 16.13 0.64 4.45
N GLY A 86 15.32 -0.14 3.72
CA GLY A 86 15.85 -1.28 2.98
C GLY A 86 15.61 -2.68 3.53
N THR A 87 14.65 -2.91 4.43
CA THR A 87 14.14 -4.28 4.66
C THR A 87 13.15 -4.73 3.57
N GLY A 88 12.52 -3.81 2.82
CA GLY A 88 11.55 -4.12 1.76
C GLY A 88 12.08 -4.15 0.32
N LYS A 89 13.35 -3.76 0.08
CA LYS A 89 13.91 -3.59 -1.27
C LYS A 89 14.58 -4.84 -1.86
N PHE A 90 14.82 -5.88 -1.06
CA PHE A 90 15.41 -7.15 -1.49
C PHE A 90 14.72 -8.31 -0.80
#